data_AF-A0A150HLP1-F1
#
_entry.id   AF-A0A150HLP1-F1
#
_cell.length_a   1.000
_cell.length_b   1.000
_cell.length_c   1.000
_cell.angle_alpha   90.00
_cell.angle_beta   90.00
_cell.angle_gamma   90.00
#
_symmetry.space_group_name_H-M   'P 1'
#
loop_
_entity.id
_entity.type
_entity.pdbx_description
1 polymer ?
#
loop_
_entity_poly.entity_id
_entity_poly.type
_entity_poly.pdbx_seq_one_letter_code
_entity_poly.pdbx_strand_id
1 'polypeptide(L)'
;MSDQRYIARELLAQYAKQKKQEKLERRSLLLEEQMKLKKQNKILYLLLIILFVPPLILFPAYPKTQWQYDIYLYITQEMHIVIGTKGPLPFFTILSSIYLTIIMTIFSFYLCFVFIKKHGIKKEFQEFIYSKFFQAEFEASIKHPWLEKPLIKKIIISGMFLLSLSFGVFHFLLDEISFQDGSRRGALIQLSYNFKIGVILWESCLSLLTIFPLFYFGFLVIYLFNFFFRGLGTGKIVISQKRIRKRKKNGKRKT
;
A
#
# COMPACT_ATOMS: atom_id res chain seq x y z
N MET A 1 4.10 36.33 61.04
CA MET A 1 4.49 34.92 60.74
C MET A 1 3.31 34.03 60.28
N SER A 2 2.06 34.49 60.37
CA SER A 2 0.84 33.74 59.99
C SER A 2 0.56 33.72 58.48
N ASP A 3 0.68 34.86 57.79
CA ASP A 3 0.22 35.00 56.41
C ASP A 3 1.09 34.26 55.39
N GLN A 4 2.41 34.16 55.61
CA GLN A 4 3.30 33.39 54.74
C GLN A 4 2.97 31.89 54.74
N ARG A 5 2.52 31.34 55.88
CA ARG A 5 2.09 29.93 55.96
C ARG A 5 0.76 29.70 55.27
N TYR A 6 -0.13 30.69 55.31
CA TYR A 6 -1.41 30.64 54.62
C TYR A 6 -1.21 30.65 53.09
N ILE A 7 -0.42 31.60 52.59
CA ILE A 7 -0.07 31.72 51.16
C ILE A 7 0.64 30.45 50.66
N ALA A 8 1.57 29.89 51.44
CA ALA A 8 2.25 28.64 51.09
C ALA A 8 1.30 27.44 50.99
N ARG A 9 0.28 27.35 51.87
CA ARG A 9 -0.74 26.29 51.80
C ARG A 9 -1.64 26.45 50.58
N GLU A 10 -1.99 27.67 50.22
CA GLU A 10 -2.83 27.96 49.07
C GLU A 10 -2.11 27.64 47.74
N LEU A 11 -0.83 28.00 47.63
CA LEU A 11 0.04 27.61 46.50
C LEU A 11 0.20 26.09 46.39
N LEU A 12 0.42 25.38 47.51
CA LEU A 12 0.48 23.91 47.52
C LEU A 12 -0.84 23.27 47.10
N ALA A 13 -1.98 23.84 47.51
CA ALA A 13 -3.29 23.35 47.11
C ALA A 13 -3.56 23.58 45.62
N GLN A 14 -3.15 24.72 45.06
CA GLN A 14 -3.22 24.99 43.63
C GLN A 14 -2.33 24.03 42.82
N TYR A 15 -1.08 23.82 43.26
CA TYR A 15 -0.16 22.87 42.62
C TYR A 15 -0.69 21.43 42.67
N ALA A 16 -1.27 21.00 43.80
CA ALA A 16 -1.90 19.69 43.92
C ALA A 16 -3.11 19.53 42.99
N LYS A 17 -3.93 20.58 42.81
CA LYS A 17 -5.05 20.59 41.86
C LYS A 17 -4.57 20.48 40.40
N GLN A 18 -3.57 21.27 40.01
CA GLN A 18 -2.97 21.20 38.67
C GLN A 18 -2.41 19.81 38.37
N LYS A 19 -1.62 19.24 39.29
CA LYS A 19 -1.06 17.89 39.14
C LYS A 19 -2.13 16.81 39.04
N LYS A 20 -3.26 16.98 39.74
CA LYS A 20 -4.41 16.08 39.65
C LYS A 20 -5.12 16.20 38.29
N GLN A 21 -5.28 17.41 37.75
CA GLN A 21 -5.84 17.65 36.42
C GLN A 21 -4.95 17.05 35.32
N GLU A 22 -3.64 17.31 35.34
CA GLU A 22 -2.70 16.74 34.37
C GLU A 22 -2.72 15.20 34.38
N LYS A 23 -2.81 14.58 35.57
CA LYS A 23 -2.93 13.12 35.69
C LYS A 23 -4.23 12.59 35.09
N LEU A 24 -5.32 13.36 35.19
CA LEU A 24 -6.63 12.98 34.68
C LEU A 24 -6.70 13.15 33.15
N GLU A 25 -6.13 14.24 32.63
CA GLU A 25 -5.95 14.47 31.19
C GLU A 25 -5.08 13.38 30.55
N ARG A 26 -3.93 13.05 31.13
CA ARG A 26 -3.09 11.94 30.65
C ARG A 26 -3.86 10.61 30.62
N ARG A 27 -4.65 10.32 31.65
CA ARG A 27 -5.50 9.11 31.67
C ARG A 27 -6.56 9.14 30.57
N SER A 28 -7.19 10.29 30.33
CA SER A 28 -8.19 10.43 29.27
C SER A 28 -7.59 10.22 27.89
N LEU A 29 -6.40 10.78 27.63
CA LEU A 29 -5.66 10.59 26.37
C LEU A 29 -5.25 9.13 26.17
N LEU A 30 -4.72 8.48 27.20
CA LEU A 30 -4.37 7.05 27.14
C LEU A 30 -5.59 6.17 26.85
N LEU A 31 -6.74 6.46 27.47
CA LEU A 31 -7.99 5.75 27.20
C LEU A 31 -8.48 5.99 25.77
N GLU A 32 -8.36 7.21 25.26
CA GLU A 32 -8.71 7.53 23.87
C GLU A 32 -7.81 6.80 22.86
N GLU A 33 -6.51 6.74 23.11
CA GLU A 33 -5.56 5.97 22.32
C GLU A 33 -5.88 4.46 22.36
N GLN A 34 -6.17 3.92 23.54
CA GLN A 34 -6.57 2.51 23.69
C GLN A 34 -7.87 2.21 22.94
N MET A 35 -8.86 3.09 22.99
CA MET A 35 -10.10 2.93 22.24
C MET A 35 -9.86 2.97 20.72
N LYS A 36 -9.01 3.88 20.24
CA LYS A 36 -8.61 3.96 18.82
C LYS A 36 -7.90 2.68 18.38
N LEU A 37 -6.93 2.19 19.15
CA LEU A 37 -6.23 0.92 18.92
C LEU A 37 -7.19 -0.26 18.89
N LYS A 38 -8.11 -0.37 19.87
CA LYS A 38 -9.11 -1.44 19.92
C LYS A 38 -10.01 -1.44 18.68
N LYS A 39 -10.42 -0.25 18.22
CA LYS A 39 -11.22 -0.08 16.99
C LYS A 39 -10.44 -0.50 15.74
N GLN A 40 -9.18 -0.08 15.62
CA GLN A 40 -8.30 -0.47 14.51
C GLN A 40 -8.07 -1.99 14.48
N ASN A 41 -7.77 -2.60 15.62
CA ASN A 41 -7.58 -4.04 15.75
C ASN A 41 -8.86 -4.80 15.35
N LYS A 42 -10.04 -4.32 15.76
CA LYS A 42 -11.32 -4.95 15.35
C LYS A 42 -11.51 -4.95 13.83
N ILE A 43 -11.15 -3.86 13.15
CA ILE A 43 -11.22 -3.77 11.68
C ILE A 43 -10.22 -4.74 11.04
N LEU A 44 -8.99 -4.79 11.56
CA LEU A 44 -7.96 -5.72 11.08
C LEU A 44 -8.41 -7.18 11.24
N TYR A 45 -8.95 -7.55 12.40
CA TYR A 45 -9.48 -8.89 12.64
C TYR A 45 -10.62 -9.23 11.68
N LEU A 46 -11.56 -8.31 11.45
CA LEU A 46 -12.65 -8.53 10.50
C LEU A 46 -12.11 -8.77 9.08
N LEU A 47 -11.12 -7.98 8.66
CA LEU A 47 -10.49 -8.13 7.34
C LEU A 47 -9.78 -9.48 7.22
N LEU A 48 -9.04 -9.90 8.24
CA LEU A 48 -8.38 -11.22 8.28
C LEU A 48 -9.41 -12.36 8.24
N ILE A 49 -10.53 -12.23 8.96
CA ILE A 49 -11.60 -13.23 8.92
C ILE A 49 -12.17 -13.34 7.51
N ILE A 50 -12.49 -12.21 6.87
CA ILE A 50 -13.01 -12.19 5.49
C ILE A 50 -12.00 -12.78 4.51
N LEU A 51 -10.71 -12.52 4.70
CA LEU A 51 -9.66 -12.98 3.80
C LEU A 51 -9.45 -14.51 3.90
N PHE A 52 -9.42 -15.05 5.12
CA PHE A 52 -9.00 -16.44 5.37
C PHE A 52 -10.14 -17.43 5.57
N VAL A 53 -11.23 -17.05 6.26
CA VAL A 53 -12.26 -18.02 6.68
C VAL A 53 -13.12 -18.52 5.52
N PRO A 54 -13.66 -17.67 4.63
CA PRO A 54 -14.51 -18.13 3.53
C PRO A 54 -13.80 -19.11 2.58
N PRO A 55 -12.57 -18.86 2.09
CA PRO A 55 -11.88 -19.81 1.24
C PRO A 55 -11.67 -21.17 1.92
N LEU A 56 -11.26 -21.18 3.19
CA LEU A 56 -10.96 -22.42 3.92
C LEU A 56 -12.17 -23.36 4.04
N ILE A 57 -13.35 -22.78 4.31
CA ILE A 57 -14.59 -23.53 4.56
C ILE A 57 -15.31 -23.87 3.24
N LEU A 58 -15.40 -22.91 2.33
CA LEU A 58 -16.28 -23.01 1.16
C LEU A 58 -15.59 -23.66 -0.05
N PHE A 59 -14.29 -23.46 -0.23
CA PHE A 59 -13.62 -23.91 -1.46
C PHE A 59 -13.09 -25.34 -1.30
N PRO A 60 -13.50 -26.27 -2.18
CA PRO A 60 -12.97 -27.62 -2.19
C PRO A 60 -11.56 -27.66 -2.79
N ALA A 61 -10.75 -28.63 -2.35
CA ALA A 61 -9.41 -28.88 -2.88
C ALA A 61 -9.44 -29.25 -4.38
N TYR A 62 -10.41 -30.09 -4.71
CA TYR A 62 -10.63 -30.67 -6.03
C TYR A 62 -12.14 -30.61 -6.33
N PRO A 63 -12.53 -30.52 -7.62
CA PRO A 63 -13.94 -30.59 -7.98
C PRO A 63 -14.50 -31.96 -7.57
N LYS A 64 -15.55 -31.96 -6.76
CA LYS A 64 -16.22 -33.17 -6.24
C LYS A 64 -17.49 -33.52 -7.02
N THR A 65 -18.05 -32.54 -7.72
CA THR A 65 -19.31 -32.65 -8.46
C THR A 65 -19.12 -32.21 -9.91
N GLN A 66 -20.01 -32.64 -10.80
CA GLN A 66 -19.93 -32.31 -12.23
C GLN A 66 -19.90 -30.80 -12.47
N TRP A 67 -20.80 -30.04 -11.84
CA TRP A 67 -20.83 -28.58 -11.99
C TRP A 67 -19.54 -27.89 -11.52
N GLN A 68 -18.83 -28.44 -10.52
CA GLN A 68 -17.54 -27.90 -10.08
C GLN A 68 -16.44 -28.16 -11.12
N TYR A 69 -16.49 -29.33 -11.75
CA TYR A 69 -15.59 -29.67 -12.84
C TYR A 69 -15.84 -28.80 -14.06
N ASP A 70 -17.11 -28.56 -14.42
CA ASP A 70 -17.48 -27.68 -15.53
C ASP A 70 -17.00 -26.24 -15.28
N ILE A 71 -17.11 -25.75 -14.04
CA ILE A 71 -16.53 -24.45 -13.64
C ILE A 71 -15.01 -24.47 -13.77
N TYR A 72 -14.34 -25.52 -13.30
CA TYR A 72 -12.88 -25.64 -13.43
C TYR A 72 -12.44 -25.59 -14.90
N LEU A 73 -13.14 -26.31 -15.79
CA LEU A 73 -12.87 -26.28 -17.23
C LEU A 73 -13.15 -24.90 -17.81
N TYR A 74 -14.27 -24.27 -17.48
CA TYR A 74 -14.58 -22.92 -17.93
C TYR A 74 -13.49 -21.91 -17.53
N ILE A 75 -13.01 -21.97 -16.28
CA ILE A 75 -11.96 -21.06 -15.80
C ILE A 75 -10.63 -21.29 -16.54
N THR A 76 -10.24 -22.54 -16.73
CA THR A 76 -8.94 -22.89 -17.31
C THR A 76 -8.91 -22.80 -18.83
N GLN A 77 -10.00 -23.18 -19.51
CA GLN A 77 -10.09 -23.27 -20.97
C GLN A 77 -10.65 -22.01 -21.61
N GLU A 78 -11.73 -21.44 -21.05
CA GLU A 78 -12.39 -20.25 -21.65
C GLU A 78 -11.80 -18.95 -21.10
N MET A 79 -11.56 -18.87 -19.79
CA MET A 79 -10.97 -17.67 -19.18
C MET A 79 -9.44 -17.67 -19.18
N HIS A 80 -8.80 -18.77 -19.61
CA HIS A 80 -7.35 -18.95 -19.66
C HIS A 80 -6.63 -18.64 -18.34
N ILE A 81 -7.30 -18.83 -17.20
CA ILE A 81 -6.70 -18.68 -15.88
C ILE A 81 -6.03 -20.01 -15.53
N VAL A 82 -4.70 -20.01 -15.49
CA VAL A 82 -3.89 -21.24 -15.35
C VAL A 82 -3.14 -21.31 -14.01
N ILE A 83 -3.44 -20.39 -13.09
CA ILE A 83 -2.76 -20.31 -11.80
C ILE A 83 -2.86 -21.60 -10.99
N GLY A 84 -1.71 -22.16 -10.64
CA GLY A 84 -1.62 -23.34 -9.78
C GLY A 84 -2.25 -24.60 -10.37
N THR A 85 -2.51 -24.67 -11.69
CA THR A 85 -3.12 -25.87 -12.30
C THR A 85 -2.21 -27.10 -12.23
N LYS A 86 -0.89 -26.90 -12.23
CA LYS A 86 0.12 -27.95 -11.94
C LYS A 86 0.37 -28.19 -10.45
N GLY A 87 -0.28 -27.44 -9.56
CA GLY A 87 -0.10 -27.54 -8.13
C GLY A 87 -0.89 -28.70 -7.50
N PRO A 88 -0.67 -28.98 -6.21
CA PRO A 88 -1.34 -30.05 -5.46
C PRO A 88 -2.81 -29.74 -5.14
N LEU A 89 -3.27 -28.49 -5.30
CA LEU A 89 -4.62 -28.05 -4.93
C LEU A 89 -5.19 -27.10 -6.01
N PRO A 90 -5.26 -27.53 -7.28
CA PRO A 90 -5.43 -26.62 -8.42
C PRO A 90 -6.75 -25.86 -8.36
N PHE A 91 -7.85 -26.55 -8.08
CA PHE A 91 -9.17 -25.92 -8.04
C PHE A 91 -9.31 -24.96 -6.85
N PHE A 92 -8.75 -25.32 -5.70
CA PHE A 92 -8.73 -24.43 -4.53
C PHE A 92 -7.89 -23.18 -4.77
N THR A 93 -6.72 -23.32 -5.40
CA THR A 93 -5.83 -22.20 -5.71
C THR A 93 -6.54 -21.23 -6.64
N ILE A 94 -7.10 -21.70 -7.76
CA ILE A 94 -7.84 -20.86 -8.72
C ILE A 94 -8.97 -20.07 -8.03
N LEU A 95 -9.83 -20.76 -7.28
CA LEU A 95 -10.95 -20.11 -6.59
C LEU A 95 -10.46 -19.10 -5.55
N SER A 96 -9.42 -19.43 -4.81
CA SER A 96 -8.82 -18.54 -3.81
C SER A 96 -8.19 -17.32 -4.46
N SER A 97 -7.45 -17.46 -5.56
CA SER A 97 -6.83 -16.36 -6.30
C SER A 97 -7.87 -15.40 -6.86
N ILE A 98 -8.95 -15.93 -7.46
CA ILE A 98 -10.07 -15.12 -7.97
C ILE A 98 -10.74 -14.37 -6.81
N TYR A 99 -11.08 -15.08 -5.74
CA TYR A 99 -11.72 -14.49 -4.55
C TYR A 99 -10.87 -13.37 -3.95
N LEU A 100 -9.59 -13.65 -3.68
CA LEU A 100 -8.67 -12.69 -3.09
C LEU A 100 -8.48 -11.47 -3.99
N THR A 101 -8.39 -11.67 -5.31
CA THR A 101 -8.27 -10.55 -6.25
C THR A 101 -9.50 -9.66 -6.24
N ILE A 102 -10.71 -10.22 -6.21
CA ILE A 102 -11.95 -9.44 -6.11
C ILE A 102 -11.98 -8.64 -4.79
N ILE A 103 -11.73 -9.30 -3.66
CA ILE A 103 -11.73 -8.66 -2.34
C ILE A 103 -10.67 -7.56 -2.25
N MET A 104 -9.45 -7.82 -2.73
CA MET A 104 -8.35 -6.85 -2.70
C MET A 104 -8.59 -5.68 -3.66
N THR A 105 -9.26 -5.91 -4.79
CA THR A 105 -9.67 -4.84 -5.71
C THR A 105 -10.69 -3.93 -5.05
N ILE A 106 -11.75 -4.48 -4.44
CA ILE A 106 -12.77 -3.72 -3.70
C ILE A 106 -12.12 -2.93 -2.55
N PHE A 107 -11.24 -3.59 -1.78
CA PHE A 107 -10.52 -2.96 -0.69
C PHE A 107 -9.62 -1.81 -1.17
N SER A 108 -8.95 -1.98 -2.31
CA SER A 108 -8.13 -0.93 -2.92
C SER A 108 -8.95 0.29 -3.32
N PHE A 109 -10.12 0.08 -3.95
CA PHE A 109 -11.05 1.17 -4.25
C PHE A 109 -11.57 1.86 -2.99
N TYR A 110 -11.92 1.08 -1.95
CA TYR A 110 -12.36 1.63 -0.67
C TYR A 110 -11.27 2.48 -0.02
N LEU A 111 -10.02 2.01 0.02
CA LEU A 111 -8.92 2.79 0.57
C LEU A 111 -8.66 4.06 -0.24
N CYS A 112 -8.70 3.99 -1.57
CA CYS A 112 -8.62 5.18 -2.43
C CYS A 112 -9.72 6.20 -2.09
N PHE A 113 -10.96 5.72 -1.95
CA PHE A 113 -12.11 6.57 -1.60
C PHE A 113 -11.95 7.21 -0.22
N VAL A 114 -11.59 6.44 0.81
CA VAL A 114 -11.36 6.96 2.17
C VAL A 114 -10.22 7.97 2.17
N PHE A 115 -9.13 7.69 1.44
CA PHE A 115 -7.99 8.57 1.32
C PHE A 115 -8.37 9.91 0.69
N ILE A 116 -9.13 9.88 -0.42
CA ILE A 116 -9.66 11.07 -1.09
C ILE A 116 -10.65 11.82 -0.19
N LYS A 117 -11.56 11.12 0.50
CA LYS A 117 -12.53 11.74 1.41
C LYS A 117 -11.85 12.45 2.58
N LYS A 118 -10.78 11.87 3.12
CA LYS A 118 -10.04 12.43 4.26
C LYS A 118 -9.24 13.68 3.89
N HIS A 119 -8.55 13.66 2.76
CA HIS A 119 -7.66 14.77 2.38
C HIS A 119 -8.34 15.79 1.44
N GLY A 120 -9.40 15.38 0.75
CA GLY A 120 -10.02 16.14 -0.35
C GLY A 120 -9.12 16.23 -1.58
N ILE A 121 -9.71 16.48 -2.76
CA ILE A 121 -8.94 16.76 -3.99
C ILE A 121 -8.60 18.27 -4.04
N LYS A 122 -7.96 18.78 -2.98
CA LYS A 122 -7.53 20.18 -2.86
C LYS A 122 -6.11 20.35 -3.41
N LYS A 123 -5.65 21.61 -3.53
CA LYS A 123 -4.31 21.94 -4.05
C LYS A 123 -3.18 21.27 -3.26
N GLU A 124 -3.26 21.26 -1.94
CA GLU A 124 -2.25 20.62 -1.06
C GLU A 124 -2.16 19.10 -1.27
N PHE A 125 -3.31 18.43 -1.46
CA PHE A 125 -3.36 17.02 -1.80
C PHE A 125 -2.70 16.74 -3.15
N GLN A 126 -2.99 17.59 -4.14
CA GLN A 126 -2.37 17.49 -5.46
C GLN A 126 -0.86 17.68 -5.37
N GLU A 127 -0.36 18.68 -4.66
CA GLU A 127 1.07 18.90 -4.45
C GLU A 127 1.73 17.73 -3.71
N PHE A 128 1.10 17.17 -2.69
CA PHE A 128 1.61 16.00 -1.96
C PHE A 128 1.68 14.75 -2.85
N ILE A 129 0.61 14.42 -3.56
CA ILE A 129 0.59 13.26 -4.45
C ILE A 129 1.51 13.47 -5.65
N TYR A 130 1.57 14.68 -6.20
CA TYR A 130 2.44 14.96 -7.35
C TYR A 130 3.90 14.93 -6.96
N SER A 131 4.28 15.47 -5.80
CA SER A 131 5.65 15.38 -5.29
C SER A 131 6.09 13.94 -5.04
N LYS A 132 5.20 13.04 -4.60
CA LYS A 132 5.53 11.65 -4.30
C LYS A 132 5.45 10.70 -5.49
N PHE A 133 4.45 10.85 -6.36
CA PHE A 133 4.19 9.90 -7.45
C PHE A 133 4.63 10.39 -8.83
N PHE A 134 4.83 11.70 -9.03
CA PHE A 134 5.13 12.25 -10.36
C PHE A 134 6.40 13.11 -10.43
N GLN A 135 6.80 13.72 -9.31
CA GLN A 135 7.95 14.63 -9.20
C GLN A 135 8.98 14.15 -8.17
N ALA A 136 8.93 12.89 -7.75
CA ALA A 136 9.88 12.33 -6.77
C ALA A 136 11.34 12.57 -7.22
N GLU A 137 12.17 13.14 -6.34
CA GLU A 137 13.61 13.28 -6.58
C GLU A 137 14.27 11.92 -6.35
N PHE A 138 15.03 11.44 -7.34
CA PHE A 138 15.78 10.20 -7.17
C PHE A 138 17.10 10.53 -6.49
N GLU A 139 17.44 9.88 -5.38
CA GLU A 139 18.75 10.09 -4.74
C GLU A 139 19.91 9.76 -5.70
N ALA A 140 19.70 8.76 -6.58
CA ALA A 140 20.62 8.41 -7.65
C ALA A 140 20.85 9.52 -8.70
N SER A 141 19.99 10.54 -8.75
CA SER A 141 20.16 11.70 -9.64
C SER A 141 21.43 12.50 -9.35
N ILE A 142 21.94 12.43 -8.12
CA ILE A 142 23.21 13.06 -7.74
C ILE A 142 24.35 12.54 -8.61
N LYS A 143 24.35 11.23 -8.89
CA LYS A 143 25.34 10.57 -9.76
C LYS A 143 24.92 10.58 -11.23
N HIS A 144 23.62 10.54 -11.49
CA HIS A 144 23.04 10.44 -12.84
C HIS A 144 21.99 11.53 -13.10
N PRO A 145 22.41 12.76 -13.46
CA PRO A 145 21.50 13.91 -13.62
C PRO A 145 20.42 13.72 -14.70
N TRP A 146 20.63 12.80 -15.64
CA TRP A 146 19.65 12.49 -16.67
C TRP A 146 18.36 11.86 -16.12
N LEU A 147 18.39 11.27 -14.92
CA LEU A 147 17.20 10.74 -14.23
C LEU A 147 16.18 11.83 -13.86
N GLU A 148 16.63 13.09 -13.74
CA GLU A 148 15.76 14.23 -13.44
C GLU A 148 15.04 14.79 -14.66
N LYS A 149 15.34 14.29 -15.87
CA LYS A 149 14.59 14.69 -17.07
C LYS A 149 13.12 14.31 -16.91
N PRO A 150 12.16 15.24 -17.11
CA PRO A 150 10.74 15.01 -16.80
C PRO A 150 10.13 13.78 -17.47
N LEU A 151 10.46 13.52 -18.73
CA LEU A 151 9.98 12.34 -19.47
C LEU A 151 10.53 11.04 -18.90
N ILE A 152 11.83 10.99 -18.60
CA ILE A 152 12.50 9.79 -18.08
C ILE A 152 11.93 9.43 -16.70
N LYS A 153 11.78 10.42 -15.82
CA LYS A 153 11.18 10.23 -14.50
C LYS A 153 9.76 9.67 -14.59
N LYS A 154 8.91 10.25 -15.44
CA LYS A 154 7.54 9.75 -15.65
C LYS A 154 7.53 8.32 -16.17
N ILE A 155 8.39 7.98 -17.13
CA ILE A 155 8.51 6.62 -17.69
C ILE A 155 8.94 5.63 -16.61
N ILE A 156 9.96 5.96 -15.80
CA ILE A 156 10.45 5.06 -14.74
C ILE A 156 9.34 4.82 -13.71
N ILE A 157 8.72 5.88 -13.19
CA ILE A 157 7.67 5.74 -12.17
C ILE A 157 6.46 4.97 -12.73
N SER A 158 5.96 5.35 -13.91
CA SER A 158 4.86 4.62 -14.55
C SER A 158 5.24 3.17 -14.81
N GLY A 159 6.48 2.92 -15.24
CA GLY A 159 7.02 1.59 -15.50
C GLY A 159 7.09 0.73 -14.25
N MET A 160 7.42 1.27 -13.07
CA MET A 160 7.39 0.53 -11.81
C MET A 160 5.97 0.07 -11.44
N PHE A 161 4.97 0.94 -11.59
CA PHE A 161 3.57 0.58 -11.32
C PHE A 161 3.00 -0.34 -12.40
N LEU A 162 3.39 -0.17 -13.66
CA LEU A 162 3.05 -1.08 -14.74
C LEU A 162 3.66 -2.46 -14.49
N LEU A 163 4.93 -2.55 -14.10
CA LEU A 163 5.59 -3.80 -13.73
C LEU A 163 4.83 -4.50 -12.59
N SER A 164 4.43 -3.75 -11.56
CA SER A 164 3.64 -4.28 -10.44
C SER A 164 2.25 -4.76 -10.88
N LEU A 165 1.62 -4.09 -11.85
CA LEU A 165 0.36 -4.55 -12.46
C LEU A 165 0.58 -5.82 -13.30
N SER A 166 1.59 -5.81 -14.17
CA SER A 166 1.96 -6.94 -15.02
C SER A 166 2.31 -8.16 -14.18
N PHE A 167 2.95 -7.99 -13.02
CA PHE A 167 3.21 -9.08 -12.09
C PHE A 167 1.90 -9.74 -11.60
N GLY A 168 0.88 -8.94 -11.30
CA GLY A 168 -0.47 -9.44 -10.99
C GLY A 168 -1.13 -10.15 -12.17
N VAL A 169 -0.99 -9.63 -13.40
CA VAL A 169 -1.55 -10.29 -14.60
C VAL A 169 -0.82 -11.60 -14.92
N PHE A 170 0.51 -11.58 -14.89
CA PHE A 170 1.33 -12.77 -15.14
C PHE A 170 1.08 -13.85 -14.09
N HIS A 171 0.79 -13.50 -12.84
CA HIS A 171 0.38 -14.46 -11.82
C HIS A 171 -0.84 -15.30 -12.24
N PHE A 172 -1.78 -14.72 -13.01
CA PHE A 172 -2.94 -15.45 -13.54
C PHE A 172 -2.68 -16.24 -14.82
N LEU A 173 -1.74 -15.76 -15.64
CA LEU A 173 -1.46 -16.30 -16.97
C LEU A 173 -0.30 -17.30 -17.00
N LEU A 174 0.55 -17.31 -15.97
CA LEU A 174 1.67 -18.22 -15.87
C LEU A 174 1.31 -19.37 -14.94
N ASP A 175 1.27 -20.56 -15.53
CA ASP A 175 0.94 -21.82 -14.87
C ASP A 175 2.03 -22.27 -13.89
N GLU A 176 3.28 -21.88 -14.17
CA GLU A 176 4.40 -22.19 -13.31
C GLU A 176 4.44 -21.23 -12.13
N ILE A 177 3.93 -21.70 -10.98
CA ILE A 177 4.55 -21.32 -9.72
C ILE A 177 6.00 -21.77 -9.87
N SER A 178 6.92 -20.86 -10.19
CA SER A 178 8.30 -21.20 -10.55
C SER A 178 9.00 -21.80 -9.32
N PHE A 179 8.77 -23.09 -9.09
CA PHE A 179 9.55 -23.89 -8.17
C PHE A 179 10.81 -24.21 -8.93
N GLN A 180 11.86 -23.43 -8.68
CA GLN A 180 13.19 -23.89 -9.05
C GLN A 180 13.43 -25.18 -8.27
N ASP A 181 13.20 -26.33 -8.93
CA ASP A 181 13.54 -27.64 -8.39
C ASP A 181 15.01 -27.59 -7.97
N GLY A 182 15.25 -27.77 -6.67
CA GLY A 182 16.58 -27.75 -6.07
C GLY A 182 16.96 -26.51 -5.24
N SER A 183 16.14 -25.44 -5.21
CA SER A 183 16.37 -24.30 -4.31
C SER A 183 15.67 -24.47 -2.96
N ARG A 184 16.40 -24.33 -1.85
CA ARG A 184 15.83 -24.34 -0.47
C ARG A 184 14.69 -23.34 -0.28
N ARG A 185 14.68 -22.23 -1.03
CA ARG A 185 13.62 -21.22 -0.99
C ARG A 185 12.39 -21.62 -1.79
N GLY A 186 12.57 -22.31 -2.93
CA GLY A 186 11.47 -22.86 -3.72
C GLY A 186 10.72 -23.96 -2.98
N ALA A 187 11.45 -24.79 -2.22
CA ALA A 187 10.88 -25.88 -1.43
C ALA A 187 9.89 -25.42 -0.33
N LEU A 188 10.12 -24.25 0.30
CA LEU A 188 9.20 -23.70 1.30
C LEU A 188 7.90 -23.20 0.66
N ILE A 189 7.99 -22.59 -0.51
CA ILE A 189 6.82 -22.15 -1.27
C ILE A 189 6.04 -23.40 -1.70
N GLN A 190 6.72 -24.40 -2.24
CA GLN A 190 6.09 -25.66 -2.64
C GLN A 190 5.38 -26.34 -1.47
N LEU A 191 6.05 -26.43 -0.32
CA LEU A 191 5.47 -26.96 0.91
C LEU A 191 4.22 -26.17 1.32
N SER A 192 4.25 -24.83 1.23
CA SER A 192 3.09 -24.01 1.59
C SER A 192 1.90 -24.22 0.66
N TYR A 193 2.11 -24.40 -0.64
CA TYR A 193 1.02 -24.66 -1.60
C TYR A 193 0.39 -26.06 -1.43
N ASN A 194 1.05 -27.00 -0.73
CA ASN A 194 0.44 -28.28 -0.35
C ASN A 194 -0.70 -28.12 0.68
N PHE A 195 -0.78 -26.98 1.37
CA PHE A 195 -1.80 -26.72 2.38
C PHE A 195 -2.69 -25.55 1.96
N LYS A 196 -4.01 -25.69 2.14
CA LYS A 196 -4.99 -24.62 1.87
C LYS A 196 -4.59 -23.27 2.50
N ILE A 197 -4.08 -23.30 3.72
CA ILE A 197 -3.66 -22.08 4.42
C ILE A 197 -2.45 -21.41 3.77
N GLY A 198 -1.50 -22.20 3.25
CA GLY A 198 -0.32 -21.68 2.60
C GLY A 198 -0.63 -21.10 1.22
N VAL A 199 -1.58 -21.71 0.50
CA VAL A 199 -2.16 -21.12 -0.72
C VAL A 199 -2.77 -19.75 -0.40
N ILE A 200 -3.68 -19.64 0.57
CA ILE A 200 -4.30 -18.36 0.92
C ILE A 200 -3.25 -17.31 1.31
N LEU A 201 -2.22 -17.69 2.08
CA LEU A 201 -1.16 -16.78 2.49
C LEU A 201 -0.40 -16.22 1.30
N TRP A 202 0.05 -17.08 0.38
CA TRP A 202 0.78 -16.64 -0.81
C TRP A 202 -0.07 -15.81 -1.75
N GLU A 203 -1.28 -16.28 -2.05
CA GLU A 203 -2.22 -15.55 -2.90
C GLU A 203 -2.56 -14.18 -2.31
N SER A 204 -2.68 -14.08 -0.98
CA SER A 204 -2.89 -12.81 -0.28
C SER A 204 -1.67 -11.89 -0.40
N CYS A 205 -0.46 -12.41 -0.18
CA CYS A 205 0.79 -11.65 -0.31
C CYS A 205 0.97 -11.10 -1.73
N LEU A 206 0.69 -11.90 -2.75
CA LEU A 206 0.79 -11.50 -4.15
C LEU A 206 -0.31 -10.48 -4.50
N SER A 207 -1.53 -10.68 -3.99
CA SER A 207 -2.63 -9.73 -4.18
C SER A 207 -2.41 -8.38 -3.51
N LEU A 208 -1.58 -8.26 -2.46
CA LEU A 208 -1.21 -6.96 -1.88
C LEU A 208 -0.45 -6.08 -2.89
N LEU A 209 0.31 -6.68 -3.81
CA LEU A 209 1.08 -5.93 -4.81
C LEU A 209 0.17 -5.24 -5.83
N THR A 210 -1.07 -5.69 -5.99
CA THR A 210 -2.03 -5.09 -6.94
C THR A 210 -2.67 -3.80 -6.41
N ILE A 211 -2.58 -3.53 -5.10
CA ILE A 211 -3.07 -2.29 -4.48
C ILE A 211 -2.33 -1.07 -5.04
N PHE A 212 -1.00 -1.14 -5.10
CA PHE A 212 -0.16 0.01 -5.49
C PHE A 212 -0.44 0.51 -6.92
N PRO A 213 -0.55 -0.37 -7.94
CA PRO A 213 -1.01 0.03 -9.26
C PRO A 213 -2.38 0.71 -9.27
N LEU A 214 -3.37 0.17 -8.55
CA LEU A 214 -4.72 0.74 -8.52
C LEU A 214 -4.72 2.16 -7.95
N PHE A 215 -3.95 2.39 -6.87
CA PHE A 215 -3.73 3.73 -6.32
C PHE A 215 -3.08 4.66 -7.34
N TYR A 216 -2.02 4.20 -7.99
CA TYR A 216 -1.28 4.99 -8.97
C TYR A 216 -2.15 5.38 -10.16
N PHE A 217 -2.82 4.42 -10.80
CA PHE A 217 -3.68 4.69 -11.95
C PHE A 217 -4.88 5.54 -11.57
N GLY A 218 -5.49 5.31 -10.40
CA GLY A 218 -6.57 6.16 -9.88
C GLY A 218 -6.15 7.62 -9.73
N PHE A 219 -4.98 7.87 -9.14
CA PHE A 219 -4.45 9.23 -9.01
C PHE A 219 -3.93 9.82 -10.33
N LEU A 220 -3.44 8.99 -11.25
CA LEU A 220 -3.07 9.41 -12.59
C LEU A 220 -4.30 9.91 -13.35
N VAL A 221 -5.44 9.21 -13.27
CA VAL A 221 -6.70 9.66 -13.88
C VAL A 221 -7.13 11.02 -13.30
N ILE A 222 -7.05 11.19 -11.98
CA ILE A 222 -7.36 12.46 -11.32
C ILE A 222 -6.38 13.56 -11.78
N TYR A 223 -5.09 13.25 -11.91
CA TYR A 223 -4.07 14.18 -12.44
C TYR A 223 -4.38 14.63 -13.86
N LEU A 224 -4.66 13.68 -14.76
CA LEU A 224 -4.99 13.98 -16.16
C LEU A 224 -6.29 14.79 -16.24
N PHE A 225 -7.31 14.42 -15.48
CA PHE A 225 -8.56 15.17 -15.43
C PHE A 225 -8.35 16.63 -14.97
N ASN A 226 -7.55 16.84 -13.92
CA ASN A 226 -7.22 18.19 -13.46
C ASN A 226 -6.38 18.98 -14.48
N PHE A 227 -5.48 18.30 -15.19
CA PHE A 227 -4.64 18.89 -16.22
C PHE A 227 -5.45 19.36 -17.43
N PHE A 228 -6.33 18.50 -17.97
CA PHE A 228 -7.10 18.79 -19.18
C PHE A 228 -8.34 19.65 -18.94
N PHE A 229 -9.10 19.41 -17.87
CA PHE A 229 -10.43 20.02 -17.71
C PHE A 229 -10.47 21.19 -16.73
N ARG A 230 -9.57 21.24 -15.75
CA ARG A 230 -9.61 22.27 -14.70
C ARG A 230 -8.55 23.37 -14.84
N GLY A 231 -7.63 23.26 -15.80
CA GLY A 231 -6.55 24.24 -15.99
C GLY A 231 -5.62 24.39 -14.78
N LEU A 232 -5.72 23.51 -13.78
CA LEU A 232 -4.93 23.52 -12.54
C LEU A 232 -3.55 22.86 -12.72
N GLY A 233 -3.23 22.40 -13.94
CA GLY A 233 -1.96 21.77 -14.30
C GLY A 233 -0.71 22.63 -14.12
N THR A 234 -0.89 23.93 -13.84
CA THR A 234 0.20 24.86 -13.50
C THR A 234 -0.19 25.77 -12.34
N GLY A 235 -0.68 25.21 -11.23
CA GLY A 235 -0.55 25.91 -9.96
C GLY A 235 0.94 26.04 -9.63
N LYS A 236 1.64 27.04 -10.20
CA LYS A 236 3.08 27.35 -10.06
C LYS A 236 3.79 26.52 -8.97
N ILE A 237 4.42 25.41 -9.36
CA ILE A 237 5.40 24.75 -8.51
C ILE A 237 6.76 25.33 -8.90
N VAL A 238 7.13 26.43 -8.25
CA VAL A 238 8.54 26.85 -8.16
C VAL A 238 9.15 25.98 -7.07
N ILE A 239 9.76 24.85 -7.43
CA ILE A 239 10.75 24.23 -6.55
C ILE A 239 12.10 24.79 -6.96
N SER A 240 12.61 25.59 -6.03
CA SER A 240 13.91 26.27 -6.02
C SER A 240 14.95 25.60 -6.92
N GLN A 241 15.50 26.37 -7.85
CA GLN A 241 16.84 26.14 -8.35
C GLN A 241 17.77 25.95 -7.14
N LYS A 242 18.09 24.70 -6.77
CA LYS A 242 19.28 24.44 -5.96
C LYS A 242 20.49 24.62 -6.87
N ARG A 243 20.79 25.90 -7.10
CA ARG A 243 22.03 26.42 -7.63
C ARG A 243 23.12 26.03 -6.62
N ILE A 244 23.63 24.81 -6.71
CA ILE A 244 24.92 24.51 -6.08
C ILE A 244 25.90 25.44 -6.77
N ARG A 245 26.38 26.43 -6.01
CA ARG A 245 27.32 27.45 -6.44
C ARG A 245 28.41 26.79 -7.28
N LYS A 246 28.55 27.23 -8.54
CA LYS A 246 29.79 27.03 -9.30
C LYS A 246 30.93 27.37 -8.35
N ARG A 247 31.74 26.36 -7.99
CA ARG A 247 33.02 26.59 -7.32
C ARG A 247 33.74 27.61 -8.19
N LYS A 248 33.88 28.83 -7.69
CA LYS A 248 34.64 29.89 -8.33
C LYS A 248 36.06 29.37 -8.38
N LYS A 249 36.44 28.74 -9.50
CA LYS A 249 37.83 28.41 -9.80
C LYS A 249 38.45 29.76 -10.11
N ASN A 250 38.81 30.50 -9.06
CA ASN A 250 39.63 31.69 -9.19
C ASN A 250 40.90 31.23 -9.91
N GLY A 251 41.02 31.63 -11.16
CA GLY A 251 42.30 31.61 -11.82
C GLY A 251 43.25 32.50 -11.04
N LYS A 252 44.42 31.98 -10.73
CA LYS A 252 45.64 32.76 -10.88
C LYS A 252 46.40 32.15 -12.05
N ARG A 253 46.39 32.88 -13.17
CA ARG A 253 47.35 32.75 -14.25
C ARG A 253 48.56 33.60 -13.86
N LYS A 254 49.75 33.02 -14.12
CA LYS A 254 51.05 33.64 -14.45
C LYS A 254 51.67 34.60 -13.43
N THR A 255 52.80 34.17 -12.86
CA THR A 255 54.15 34.53 -13.35
C THR A 255 55.05 33.31 -13.19
#